data_AF-A0A0H1B9B5-F1
#
_entry.id   AF-A0A0H1B9B5-F1
#
_cell.length_a   1.000
_cell.length_b   1.000
_cell.length_c   1.000
_cell.angle_alpha   90.00
_cell.angle_beta   90.00
_cell.angle_gamma   90.00
#
_symmetry.space_group_name_H-M   'P 1'
#
loop_
_entity.id
_entity.type
_entity.pdbx_description
1 polymer ?
#
loop_
_entity_poly.entity_id
_entity_poly.type
_entity_poly.pdbx_seq_one_letter_code
_entity_poly.pdbx_strand_id
1 'polypeptide(L)'
;MERSYLFSTDDVLAHFNVTEKAGLSSQQVVTAREAYGSNALPEDPPTPLWKLVLEQFKDQLVLILLGSAVVSFVLALFEDGDDWTAFVDPVVILAILILNAIVGVSQESSAEKAIAALQEYSANEAKVTRDGQVQRVKAEELVPGDVVTISVGDRIPADCRLLSIHSNSFRVDQAILTGESESVSKGTKAVNDEAAVKQDQ
;
A
#
# COMPACT_ATOMS: atom_id res chain seq x y z
N MET A 1 7.11 -12.93 -14.85
CA MET A 1 6.63 -13.67 -16.02
C MET A 1 5.12 -13.48 -16.10
N GLU A 2 4.65 -12.66 -17.02
CA GLU A 2 3.20 -12.54 -17.26
C GLU A 2 2.64 -13.86 -17.80
N ARG A 3 1.37 -14.13 -17.48
CA ARG A 3 0.64 -15.33 -17.95
C ARG A 3 1.32 -16.66 -17.63
N SER A 4 1.99 -16.77 -16.48
CA SER A 4 2.67 -17.99 -16.02
C SER A 4 1.74 -19.22 -15.90
N TYR A 5 0.42 -19.01 -15.78
CA TYR A 5 -0.61 -20.06 -15.76
C TYR A 5 -0.71 -20.85 -17.08
N LEU A 6 -0.32 -20.28 -18.22
CA LEU A 6 -0.33 -20.96 -19.53
C LEU A 6 0.80 -21.98 -19.68
N PHE A 7 1.82 -21.89 -18.84
CA PHE A 7 3.05 -22.67 -18.97
C PHE A 7 3.10 -23.81 -17.96
N SER A 8 3.81 -24.88 -18.33
CA SER A 8 4.07 -25.98 -17.40
C SER A 8 5.01 -25.51 -16.28
N THR A 9 5.05 -26.26 -15.19
CA THR A 9 5.96 -25.98 -14.07
C THR A 9 7.42 -25.99 -14.52
N ASP A 10 7.77 -26.90 -15.43
CA ASP A 10 9.14 -27.05 -15.94
C ASP A 10 9.55 -25.86 -16.82
N ASP A 11 8.64 -25.35 -17.65
CA ASP A 11 8.89 -24.16 -18.48
C ASP A 11 9.13 -22.92 -17.63
N VAL A 12 8.35 -22.75 -16.55
CA VAL A 12 8.49 -21.61 -15.62
C VAL A 12 9.80 -21.70 -14.85
N LEU A 13 10.17 -22.88 -14.37
CA LEU A 13 11.46 -23.11 -13.70
C LEU A 13 12.65 -22.86 -14.65
N ALA A 14 12.54 -23.31 -15.91
CA ALA A 14 13.55 -23.07 -16.94
C ALA A 14 13.68 -21.58 -17.29
N HIS A 15 12.56 -20.84 -17.36
CA HIS A 15 12.55 -19.41 -17.65
C HIS A 15 13.37 -18.60 -16.63
N PHE A 16 13.26 -18.93 -15.35
CA PHE A 16 14.02 -18.28 -14.28
C PHE A 16 15.38 -18.94 -14.00
N ASN A 17 15.73 -20.00 -14.74
CA ASN A 17 16.94 -20.80 -14.54
C ASN A 17 17.12 -21.22 -13.06
N VAL A 18 16.04 -21.80 -12.50
CA VAL A 18 15.92 -22.15 -11.09
C VAL A 18 15.40 -23.58 -10.95
N THR A 19 15.76 -24.26 -9.87
CA THR A 19 15.18 -25.58 -9.53
C THR A 19 14.38 -25.48 -8.24
N GLU A 20 13.32 -26.28 -8.12
CA GLU A 20 12.44 -26.26 -6.94
C GLU A 20 13.20 -26.50 -5.63
N LYS A 21 14.20 -27.41 -5.63
CA LYS A 21 14.95 -27.78 -4.42
C LYS A 21 16.04 -26.78 -4.04
N ALA A 22 16.71 -26.19 -5.02
CA ALA A 22 17.79 -25.24 -4.76
C ALA A 22 17.27 -23.81 -4.57
N GLY A 23 16.16 -23.47 -5.24
CA GLY A 23 15.72 -22.08 -5.34
C GLY A 23 16.76 -21.19 -6.01
N LEU A 24 16.57 -19.87 -5.88
CA LEU A 24 17.51 -18.89 -6.46
C LEU A 24 18.82 -18.85 -5.66
N SER A 25 19.93 -18.60 -6.35
CA SER A 25 21.18 -18.24 -5.67
C SER A 25 21.15 -16.81 -5.18
N SER A 26 21.95 -16.50 -4.14
CA SER A 26 22.11 -15.14 -3.64
C SER A 26 22.47 -14.13 -4.75
N GLN A 27 23.28 -14.52 -5.74
CA GLN A 27 23.64 -13.66 -6.87
C GLN A 27 22.46 -13.41 -7.83
N GLN A 28 21.63 -14.43 -8.09
CA GLN A 28 20.42 -14.27 -8.90
C GLN A 28 19.42 -13.35 -8.21
N VAL A 29 19.30 -13.42 -6.89
CA VAL A 29 18.42 -12.53 -6.11
C VAL A 29 18.84 -11.07 -6.26
N VAL A 30 20.14 -10.77 -6.13
CA VAL A 30 20.64 -9.40 -6.34
C VAL A 30 20.35 -8.91 -7.76
N THR A 31 20.66 -9.74 -8.76
CA THR A 31 20.44 -9.40 -10.17
C THR A 31 18.94 -9.18 -10.48
N ALA A 32 18.07 -10.04 -9.95
CA ALA A 32 16.63 -9.91 -10.12
C ALA A 32 16.09 -8.68 -9.39
N ARG A 33 16.62 -8.34 -8.21
CA ARG A 33 16.22 -7.15 -7.47
C ARG A 33 16.61 -5.86 -8.20
N GLU A 34 17.75 -5.83 -8.86
CA GLU A 34 18.13 -4.71 -9.72
C GLU A 34 17.21 -4.58 -10.95
N ALA A 35 16.74 -5.69 -11.51
CA ALA A 35 15.88 -5.70 -12.69
C ALA A 35 14.39 -5.40 -12.39
N TYR A 36 13.87 -5.91 -11.28
CA TYR A 36 12.43 -5.89 -10.95
C TYR A 36 12.07 -5.00 -9.76
N GLY A 37 13.05 -4.60 -8.95
CA GLY A 37 12.80 -3.82 -7.73
C GLY A 37 12.33 -4.66 -6.54
N SER A 38 11.75 -3.97 -5.55
CA SER A 38 11.15 -4.57 -4.36
C SER A 38 9.73 -5.07 -4.65
N ASN A 39 9.30 -6.16 -4.00
CA ASN A 39 7.91 -6.63 -4.03
C ASN A 39 7.04 -5.81 -3.07
N ALA A 40 6.96 -4.51 -3.33
CA ALA A 40 6.17 -3.55 -2.60
C ALA A 40 5.34 -2.72 -3.57
N LEU A 41 4.12 -2.38 -3.19
CA LEU A 41 3.37 -1.36 -3.90
C LEU A 41 4.05 -0.01 -3.66
N PRO A 42 4.17 0.86 -4.69
CA PRO A 42 4.68 2.19 -4.48
C PRO A 42 3.78 2.92 -3.46
N GLU A 43 4.39 3.39 -2.38
CA GLU A 43 3.69 4.24 -1.42
C GLU A 43 3.57 5.64 -2.01
N ASP A 44 2.36 6.20 -1.97
CA ASP A 44 2.18 7.61 -2.29
C ASP A 44 2.97 8.45 -1.29
N PRO A 45 3.73 9.46 -1.73
CA PRO A 45 4.47 10.30 -0.82
C PRO A 45 3.50 10.97 0.15
N PRO A 46 3.86 11.09 1.44
CA PRO A 46 2.98 11.69 2.43
C PRO A 46 2.59 13.10 2.01
N THR A 47 1.35 13.48 2.29
CA THR A 47 0.86 14.81 1.98
C THR A 47 1.68 15.85 2.77
N PRO A 48 2.28 16.85 2.12
CA PRO A 48 3.10 17.81 2.84
C PRO A 48 2.22 18.73 3.70
N LEU A 49 2.69 19.09 4.90
CA LEU A 49 1.90 19.84 5.90
C LEU A 49 1.27 21.13 5.36
N TRP A 50 1.97 21.87 4.48
CA TRP A 50 1.43 23.09 3.88
C TRP A 50 0.22 22.82 2.98
N LYS A 51 0.16 21.66 2.33
CA LYS A 51 -0.97 21.24 1.49
C LYS A 51 -2.18 20.89 2.36
N LEU A 52 -1.95 20.21 3.48
CA LEU A 52 -2.99 19.95 4.49
C LEU A 52 -3.56 21.24 5.06
N VAL A 53 -2.70 22.22 5.37
CA VAL A 53 -3.15 23.57 5.78
C VAL A 53 -4.02 24.21 4.70
N LEU A 54 -3.60 24.20 3.43
CA LEU A 54 -4.39 24.76 2.32
C LEU A 54 -5.74 24.04 2.14
N GLU A 55 -5.81 22.74 2.40
CA GLU A 55 -7.05 21.98 2.32
C GLU A 55 -8.06 22.41 3.40
N GLN A 56 -7.60 22.79 4.60
CA GLN A 56 -8.47 23.39 5.62
C GLN A 56 -9.10 24.71 5.14
N PHE A 57 -8.42 25.48 4.30
CA PHE A 57 -8.97 26.73 3.73
C PHE A 57 -9.92 26.51 2.55
N LYS A 58 -10.07 25.28 2.04
CA LYS A 58 -11.07 24.97 0.98
C LYS A 58 -12.45 24.68 1.56
N ASP A 59 -12.58 24.50 2.87
CA ASP A 59 -13.86 24.26 3.51
C ASP A 59 -14.78 25.47 3.37
N GLN A 60 -16.04 25.23 2.99
CA GLN A 60 -17.01 26.28 2.71
C GLN A 60 -17.28 27.17 3.94
N LEU A 61 -17.33 26.59 5.15
CA LEU A 61 -17.54 27.34 6.38
C LEU A 61 -16.29 28.17 6.73
N VAL A 62 -15.09 27.62 6.51
CA VAL A 62 -13.83 28.35 6.71
C VAL A 62 -13.73 29.53 5.75
N LEU A 63 -14.13 29.37 4.49
CA LEU A 63 -14.16 30.47 3.51
C LEU A 63 -15.16 31.57 3.92
N ILE A 64 -16.31 31.21 4.46
CA ILE A 64 -17.28 32.19 5.00
C ILE A 64 -16.66 32.95 6.18
N LEU A 65 -16.01 32.26 7.12
CA LEU A 65 -15.33 32.88 8.26
C LEU A 65 -14.20 33.79 7.83
N LEU A 66 -13.41 33.39 6.84
CA LEU A 66 -12.35 34.20 6.25
C LEU A 66 -12.93 35.46 5.59
N GLY A 67 -14.05 35.32 4.87
CA GLY A 67 -14.79 36.45 4.30
C GLY A 67 -15.27 37.43 5.37
N SER A 68 -15.85 36.91 6.46
CA SER A 68 -16.24 37.73 7.62
C SER A 68 -15.04 38.43 8.25
N ALA A 69 -13.90 37.75 8.42
CA ALA A 69 -12.68 38.35 8.96
C ALA A 69 -12.18 39.50 8.07
N VAL A 70 -12.23 39.36 6.75
CA VAL A 70 -11.87 40.42 5.80
C VAL A 70 -12.82 41.60 5.90
N VAL A 71 -14.14 41.36 5.94
CA VAL A 71 -15.14 42.43 6.09
C VAL A 71 -14.94 43.18 7.41
N SER A 72 -14.79 42.47 8.53
CA SER A 72 -14.51 43.07 9.84
C SER A 72 -13.21 43.87 9.85
N PHE A 73 -12.15 43.35 9.21
CA PHE A 73 -10.88 44.06 9.11
C PHE A 73 -10.98 45.34 8.28
N VAL A 74 -11.73 45.32 7.17
CA VAL A 74 -11.97 46.51 6.35
C VAL A 74 -12.77 47.55 7.12
N LEU A 75 -13.82 47.14 7.84
CA LEU A 75 -14.62 48.05 8.68
C LEU A 75 -13.75 48.71 9.77
N ALA A 76 -12.88 47.93 10.41
CA ALA A 76 -11.95 48.45 11.42
C ALA A 76 -10.95 49.50 10.86
N LEU A 77 -10.54 49.38 9.59
CA LEU A 77 -9.67 50.37 8.93
C LEU A 77 -10.37 51.70 8.61
N PHE A 78 -11.70 51.70 8.46
CA PHE A 78 -12.51 52.89 8.19
C PHE A 78 -13.06 53.53 9.47
N GLU A 79 -12.82 52.93 10.62
CA GLU A 79 -13.24 53.48 11.91
C GLU A 79 -12.27 54.59 12.32
N ASP A 80 -12.74 55.85 12.34
CA ASP A 80 -11.96 57.02 12.72
C ASP A 80 -11.75 57.04 14.25
N GLY A 81 -10.82 56.22 14.74
CA GLY A 81 -10.41 56.17 16.13
C GLY A 81 -9.16 55.31 16.29
N ASP A 82 -8.18 55.78 17.06
CA ASP A 82 -6.91 55.07 17.34
C ASP A 82 -7.12 53.92 18.36
N ASP A 83 -8.30 53.31 18.32
CA ASP A 83 -8.79 52.35 19.29
C ASP A 83 -8.47 50.94 18.78
N TRP A 84 -7.45 50.33 19.40
CA TRP A 84 -7.00 48.97 19.09
C TRP A 84 -8.10 47.91 19.26
N THR A 85 -9.21 48.28 19.89
CA THR A 85 -10.42 47.47 20.10
C THR A 85 -11.11 47.09 18.78
N ALA A 86 -11.04 47.93 17.74
CA ALA A 86 -11.64 47.65 16.43
C ALA A 86 -11.05 46.41 15.75
N PHE A 87 -9.79 46.07 16.05
CA PHE A 87 -9.10 44.91 15.49
C PHE A 87 -9.33 43.61 16.28
N VAL A 88 -10.03 43.65 17.43
CA VAL A 88 -10.23 42.48 18.28
C VAL A 88 -11.01 41.38 17.53
N ASP A 89 -12.12 41.72 16.89
CA ASP A 89 -12.96 40.77 16.16
C ASP A 89 -12.22 40.03 15.03
N PRO A 90 -11.57 40.72 14.06
CA PRO A 90 -10.83 40.03 13.00
C PRO A 90 -9.65 39.22 13.53
N VAL A 91 -8.97 39.68 14.60
CA VAL A 91 -7.88 38.94 15.24
C VAL A 91 -8.39 37.66 15.90
N VAL A 92 -9.53 37.70 16.60
CA VAL A 92 -10.14 36.53 17.24
C VAL A 92 -10.57 35.51 16.18
N ILE A 93 -11.20 35.95 15.09
CA ILE A 93 -11.60 35.04 14.00
C ILE A 93 -10.36 34.38 13.38
N LEU A 94 -9.31 35.16 13.09
CA LEU A 94 -8.06 34.63 12.55
C LEU A 94 -7.40 33.63 13.51
N ALA A 95 -7.39 33.91 14.81
CA ALA A 95 -6.86 33.02 15.83
C ALA A 95 -7.62 31.67 15.88
N ILE A 96 -8.95 31.69 15.77
CA ILE A 96 -9.78 30.48 15.71
C ILE A 96 -9.44 29.66 14.46
N LEU A 97 -9.30 30.31 13.29
CA LEU A 97 -8.93 29.63 12.04
C LEU A 97 -7.54 28.99 12.12
N ILE A 98 -6.56 29.70 12.69
CA ILE A 98 -5.21 29.16 12.91
C ILE A 98 -5.25 27.96 13.85
N LEU A 99 -5.98 28.07 14.97
CA LEU A 99 -6.11 26.98 15.94
C LEU A 99 -6.77 25.75 15.30
N ASN A 100 -7.85 25.95 14.54
CA ASN A 100 -8.52 24.88 13.81
C ASN A 100 -7.60 24.22 12.78
N ALA A 101 -6.80 24.99 12.04
CA ALA A 101 -5.84 24.44 11.08
C ALA A 101 -4.75 23.61 11.78
N ILE A 102 -4.21 24.08 12.90
CA ILE A 102 -3.20 23.33 13.68
C ILE A 102 -3.80 22.01 14.19
N VAL A 103 -5.00 22.06 14.77
CA VAL A 103 -5.70 20.88 15.28
C VAL A 103 -6.02 19.91 14.13
N GLY A 104 -6.52 20.40 13.00
CA GLY A 104 -6.84 19.59 11.82
C GLY A 104 -5.61 18.87 11.27
N VAL A 105 -4.53 19.60 11.02
CA VAL A 105 -3.26 19.03 10.52
C VAL A 105 -2.67 18.02 11.50
N SER A 106 -2.75 18.30 12.81
CA SER A 106 -2.25 17.37 13.82
C SER A 106 -3.06 16.08 13.89
N GLN A 107 -4.39 16.16 13.74
CA GLN A 107 -5.26 14.98 13.73
C GLN A 107 -5.03 14.13 12.48
N GLU A 108 -4.92 14.76 11.32
CA GLU A 108 -4.71 14.10 10.03
C GLU A 108 -3.33 13.41 9.98
N SER A 109 -2.26 14.12 10.35
CA SER A 109 -0.92 13.52 10.41
C SER A 109 -0.83 12.38 11.43
N SER A 110 -1.57 12.44 12.53
CA SER A 110 -1.60 11.37 13.53
C SER A 110 -2.34 10.13 13.00
N ALA A 111 -3.42 10.33 12.23
CA ALA A 111 -4.16 9.23 11.60
C ALA A 111 -3.30 8.53 10.53
N GLU A 112 -2.64 9.27 9.64
CA GLU A 112 -1.73 8.72 8.63
C GLU A 112 -0.61 7.90 9.29
N LYS A 113 0.04 8.43 10.34
CA LYS A 113 1.08 7.72 11.10
C LYS A 113 0.59 6.43 11.75
N ALA A 114 -0.62 6.43 12.30
CA ALA A 114 -1.20 5.23 12.91
C ALA A 114 -1.44 4.13 11.85
N ILE A 115 -1.90 4.51 10.66
CA ILE A 115 -2.09 3.58 9.54
C ILE A 115 -0.74 3.02 9.07
N ALA A 116 0.27 3.88 8.89
CA ALA A 116 1.61 3.46 8.49
C ALA A 116 2.25 2.50 9.51
N ALA A 117 2.10 2.78 10.80
CA ALA A 117 2.59 1.87 11.86
C ALA A 117 1.89 0.50 11.78
N LEU A 118 0.56 0.47 11.55
CA LEU A 118 -0.17 -0.79 11.38
C LEU A 118 0.32 -1.59 10.16
N GLN A 119 0.70 -0.92 9.07
CA GLN A 119 1.29 -1.58 7.89
C GLN A 119 2.66 -2.17 8.23
N GLU A 120 3.52 -1.44 8.95
CA GLU A 120 4.85 -1.92 9.36
C GLU A 120 4.77 -3.14 10.31
N TYR A 121 3.78 -3.15 11.23
CA TYR A 121 3.52 -4.31 12.10
C TYR A 121 2.98 -5.54 11.35
N SER A 122 2.40 -5.35 10.17
CA SER A 122 1.95 -6.42 9.29
C SER A 122 3.05 -6.90 8.33
N ALA A 123 4.34 -6.73 8.67
CA ALA A 123 5.47 -7.22 7.89
C ALA A 123 5.24 -8.70 7.52
N ASN A 124 4.77 -8.90 6.29
CA ASN A 124 4.29 -10.19 5.81
C ASN A 124 5.55 -11.00 5.51
N GLU A 125 5.89 -11.97 6.35
CA GLU A 125 7.06 -12.83 6.10
C GLU A 125 6.68 -13.91 5.08
N ALA A 126 7.63 -14.22 4.19
CA ALA A 126 7.52 -15.30 3.23
C ALA A 126 8.62 -16.34 3.49
N LYS A 127 8.26 -17.63 3.38
CA LYS A 127 9.21 -18.73 3.45
C LYS A 127 9.70 -19.05 2.04
N VAL A 128 10.98 -18.83 1.78
CA VAL A 128 11.60 -19.07 0.47
C VAL A 128 12.70 -20.11 0.57
N THR A 129 12.96 -20.78 -0.55
CA THR A 129 14.17 -21.59 -0.73
C THR A 129 15.15 -20.78 -1.57
N ARG A 130 16.36 -20.55 -1.07
CA ARG A 130 17.47 -19.93 -1.81
C ARG A 130 18.77 -20.61 -1.40
N ASP A 131 19.70 -20.78 -2.35
CA ASP A 131 20.97 -21.51 -2.15
C ASP A 131 20.78 -22.91 -1.51
N GLY A 132 19.66 -23.57 -1.82
CA GLY A 132 19.27 -24.88 -1.28
C GLY A 132 18.81 -24.88 0.18
N GLN A 133 18.66 -23.70 0.79
CA GLN A 133 18.25 -23.54 2.16
C GLN A 133 16.93 -22.80 2.27
N VAL A 134 16.11 -23.27 3.19
CA VAL A 134 14.84 -22.62 3.55
C VAL A 134 15.14 -21.46 4.48
N GLN A 135 14.69 -20.27 4.10
CA GLN A 135 14.86 -19.04 4.87
C GLN A 135 13.53 -18.28 4.95
N ARG A 136 13.39 -17.45 5.98
CA ARG A 136 12.29 -16.48 6.10
C ARG A 136 12.81 -15.11 5.70
N VAL A 137 12.09 -14.47 4.80
CA VAL A 137 12.40 -13.12 4.30
C VAL A 137 11.15 -12.27 4.37
N LYS A 138 11.31 -10.94 4.42
CA LYS A 138 10.16 -10.04 4.25
C LYS A 138 9.55 -10.23 2.86
N ALA A 139 8.23 -10.11 2.73
CA ALA A 139 7.56 -10.22 1.43
C ALA A 139 8.09 -9.19 0.41
N GLU A 140 8.50 -8.01 0.86
CA GLU A 140 9.14 -6.96 0.05
C GLU A 140 10.45 -7.43 -0.61
N GLU A 141 11.14 -8.38 0.03
CA GLU A 141 12.40 -8.92 -0.47
C GLU A 141 12.22 -10.06 -1.50
N LEU A 142 10.98 -10.45 -1.78
CA LEU A 142 10.72 -11.43 -2.83
C LEU A 142 11.05 -10.86 -4.20
N VAL A 143 11.59 -11.72 -5.06
CA VAL A 143 11.88 -11.39 -6.46
C VAL A 143 11.27 -12.44 -7.39
N PRO A 144 10.93 -12.08 -8.65
CA PRO A 144 10.46 -13.05 -9.64
C PRO A 144 11.45 -14.21 -9.80
N GLY A 145 10.97 -15.44 -9.62
CA GLY A 145 11.77 -16.66 -9.66
C GLY A 145 12.04 -17.29 -8.28
N ASP A 146 11.73 -16.60 -7.18
CA ASP A 146 11.79 -17.19 -5.85
C ASP A 146 10.86 -18.41 -5.73
N VAL A 147 11.36 -19.46 -5.07
CA VAL A 147 10.55 -20.64 -4.73
C VAL A 147 9.99 -20.45 -3.33
N VAL A 148 8.72 -20.06 -3.25
CA VAL A 148 7.99 -19.84 -1.99
C VAL A 148 7.28 -21.11 -1.52
N THR A 149 7.24 -21.33 -0.20
CA THR A 149 6.45 -22.39 0.43
C THR A 149 5.31 -21.77 1.23
N ILE A 150 4.07 -22.18 0.94
CA ILE A 150 2.86 -21.66 1.57
C ILE A 150 2.17 -22.77 2.37
N SER A 151 1.77 -22.47 3.59
CA SER A 151 1.09 -23.38 4.50
C SER A 151 -0.32 -22.87 4.83
N VAL A 152 -1.13 -23.70 5.50
CA VAL A 152 -2.48 -23.31 5.93
C VAL A 152 -2.39 -22.14 6.91
N GLY A 153 -3.12 -21.06 6.61
CA GLY A 153 -3.14 -19.82 7.41
C GLY A 153 -2.17 -18.75 6.91
N ASP A 154 -1.25 -19.09 6.00
CA ASP A 154 -0.34 -18.11 5.40
C ASP A 154 -1.08 -17.25 4.37
N ARG A 155 -0.72 -15.96 4.28
CA ARG A 155 -1.15 -15.09 3.19
C ARG A 155 -0.23 -15.31 2.00
N ILE A 156 -0.79 -15.29 0.79
CA ILE A 156 -0.01 -15.37 -0.45
C ILE A 156 0.80 -14.06 -0.61
N PRO A 157 2.15 -14.09 -0.63
CA PRO A 157 2.97 -12.88 -0.54
C PRO A 157 3.24 -12.19 -1.88
N ALA A 158 3.00 -12.88 -3.01
CA ALA A 158 3.14 -12.38 -4.37
C ALA A 158 2.30 -13.23 -5.33
N ASP A 159 2.14 -12.80 -6.58
CA ASP A 159 1.51 -13.62 -7.62
C ASP A 159 2.41 -14.84 -7.96
N CYS A 160 1.92 -16.04 -7.66
CA CYS A 160 2.71 -17.27 -7.69
C CYS A 160 2.18 -18.29 -8.71
N ARG A 161 3.10 -19.02 -9.35
CA ARG A 161 2.78 -20.24 -10.09
C ARG A 161 2.91 -21.44 -9.16
N LEU A 162 1.84 -22.23 -9.02
CA LEU A 162 1.86 -23.43 -8.17
C LEU A 162 2.74 -24.53 -8.80
N LEU A 163 3.86 -24.88 -8.15
CA LEU A 163 4.80 -25.89 -8.64
C LEU A 163 4.42 -27.29 -8.20
N SER A 164 4.21 -27.48 -6.89
CA SER A 164 3.90 -28.76 -6.29
C SER A 164 2.92 -28.58 -5.12
N ILE A 165 2.14 -29.63 -4.83
CA ILE A 165 1.22 -29.67 -3.69
C ILE A 165 1.63 -30.85 -2.82
N HIS A 166 2.03 -30.57 -1.58
CA HIS A 166 2.44 -31.60 -0.62
C HIS A 166 1.31 -32.09 0.31
N SER A 167 0.15 -31.42 0.27
CA SER A 167 -1.07 -31.78 1.00
C SER A 167 -2.05 -32.57 0.12
N ASN A 168 -3.11 -33.12 0.72
CA ASN A 168 -4.18 -33.78 -0.04
C ASN A 168 -4.98 -32.82 -0.92
N SER A 169 -5.12 -31.56 -0.49
CA SER A 169 -5.77 -30.50 -1.25
C SER A 169 -5.14 -29.16 -0.91
N PHE A 170 -5.11 -28.26 -1.89
CA PHE A 170 -4.69 -26.87 -1.70
C PHE A 170 -5.84 -25.97 -2.12
N ARG A 171 -6.38 -25.23 -1.16
CA ARG A 171 -7.51 -24.32 -1.35
C ARG A 171 -7.11 -22.93 -0.93
N VAL A 172 -7.56 -21.94 -1.69
CA VAL A 172 -7.24 -20.53 -1.48
C VAL A 172 -8.53 -19.75 -1.36
N ASP A 173 -8.61 -18.91 -0.33
CA ASP A 173 -9.63 -17.88 -0.22
C ASP A 173 -9.25 -16.71 -1.13
N GLN A 174 -10.09 -16.42 -2.12
CA GLN A 174 -9.90 -15.34 -3.09
C GLN A 174 -10.98 -14.25 -2.95
N ALA A 175 -11.69 -14.16 -1.82
CA ALA A 175 -12.79 -13.22 -1.61
C ALA A 175 -12.41 -11.75 -1.89
N ILE A 176 -11.16 -11.38 -1.64
CA ILE A 176 -10.64 -10.02 -1.91
C ILE A 176 -10.64 -9.70 -3.42
N LEU A 177 -10.47 -10.72 -4.28
CA LEU A 177 -10.41 -10.57 -5.73
C LEU A 177 -11.75 -10.87 -6.42
N THR A 178 -12.55 -11.77 -5.84
CA THR A 178 -13.76 -12.31 -6.50
C THR A 178 -15.06 -11.85 -5.86
N GLY A 179 -15.01 -11.41 -4.60
CA GLY A 179 -16.20 -11.15 -3.77
C GLY A 179 -16.88 -12.41 -3.23
N GLU A 180 -16.37 -13.60 -3.56
CA GLU A 180 -16.93 -14.88 -3.11
C GLU A 180 -16.12 -15.43 -1.93
N SER A 181 -16.78 -15.69 -0.80
CA SER A 181 -16.13 -16.21 0.43
C SER A 181 -15.80 -17.70 0.40
N GLU A 182 -16.20 -18.42 -0.65
CA GLU A 182 -15.90 -19.86 -0.77
C GLU A 182 -14.48 -20.09 -1.27
N SER A 183 -13.70 -20.88 -0.54
CA SER A 183 -12.33 -21.20 -0.96
C SER A 183 -12.32 -22.07 -2.21
N VAL A 184 -11.46 -21.74 -3.18
CA VAL A 184 -11.35 -22.45 -4.46
C VAL A 184 -10.17 -23.42 -4.43
N SER A 185 -10.33 -24.62 -5.01
CA SER A 185 -9.24 -25.59 -5.13
C SER A 185 -8.30 -25.21 -6.27
N LYS A 186 -6.98 -25.26 -6.04
CA LYS A 186 -5.97 -25.00 -7.06
C LYS A 186 -5.20 -26.25 -7.45
N GLY A 187 -4.57 -26.23 -8.62
CA GLY A 187 -3.82 -27.35 -9.19
C GLY A 187 -2.54 -26.89 -9.91
N THR A 188 -1.66 -27.83 -10.23
CA THR A 188 -0.37 -27.54 -10.87
C THR A 188 -0.42 -27.57 -12.39
N LYS A 189 -1.51 -28.07 -12.99
CA LYS A 189 -1.66 -28.16 -14.44
C LYS A 189 -1.71 -26.77 -15.07
N ALA A 190 -1.11 -26.63 -16.25
CA ALA A 190 -1.26 -25.44 -17.05
C ALA A 190 -2.72 -25.28 -17.48
N VAL A 191 -3.19 -24.03 -17.50
CA VAL A 191 -4.53 -23.68 -17.97
C VAL A 191 -4.42 -23.35 -19.46
N ASN A 192 -5.20 -24.04 -20.30
CA ASN A 192 -5.12 -23.90 -21.76
C ASN A 192 -6.00 -22.77 -22.32
N ASP A 193 -6.39 -21.82 -21.48
CA ASP A 193 -7.27 -20.72 -21.85
C ASP A 193 -6.56 -19.38 -21.62
N GLU A 194 -6.27 -18.67 -22.70
CA GLU A 194 -5.64 -17.34 -22.64
C GLU A 194 -6.57 -16.30 -22.02
N ALA A 195 -7.89 -16.50 -22.08
CA ALA A 195 -8.91 -15.64 -21.50
C ALA A 195 -9.35 -16.09 -20.10
N ALA A 196 -8.68 -17.09 -19.51
CA ALA A 196 -8.95 -17.56 -18.15
C ALA A 196 -8.94 -16.38 -17.17
N VAL A 197 -10.07 -16.18 -16.49
CA VAL A 197 -10.19 -15.13 -15.46
C VAL A 197 -9.31 -15.55 -14.28
N LYS A 198 -8.84 -14.60 -13.46
CA LYS A 198 -8.00 -14.88 -12.27
C LYS A 198 -8.59 -15.93 -11.30
N GLN A 199 -9.91 -16.21 -11.38
CA GLN A 199 -10.59 -17.29 -10.66
C GLN A 199 -10.17 -18.69 -11.13
N ASP A 200 -9.96 -18.88 -12.43
CA ASP A 200 -9.71 -20.17 -13.08
C ASP A 200 -8.23 -20.60 -12.99
N GLN A 201 -7.36 -19.70 -12.54
CA GLN A 201 -5.90 -19.86 -12.41
C GLN A 201 -5.49 -20.35 -11.01
#